data_AF-A0A497ZTS5-F1
#
_entry.id   AF-A0A497ZTS5-F1
#
_cell.length_a   1.000
_cell.length_b   1.000
_cell.length_c   1.000
_cell.angle_alpha   90.00
_cell.angle_beta   90.00
_cell.angle_gamma   90.00
#
_symmetry.space_group_name_H-M   'P 1'
#
loop_
_entity.id
_entity.type
_entity.pdbx_description
1 polymer ?
#
loop_
_entity_poly.entity_id
_entity_poly.type
_entity_poly.pdbx_seq_one_letter_code
_entity_poly.pdbx_strand_id
1 'polypeptide(L)' 'MDSILTIILSVLVLAFVIWLYILPITMAGKRNRSGLIWFLIGLVGSPILAILLLLALGDALEQPTA' A
#
# COMPACT_ATOMS: atom_id res chain seq x y z
N MET A 1 -8.12 4.99 30.97
CA MET A 1 -7.32 4.22 30.00
C MET A 1 -5.88 4.34 30.44
N ASP A 2 -5.18 3.24 30.68
CA ASP A 2 -3.80 3.29 31.17
C ASP A 2 -2.87 3.87 30.09
N SER A 3 -2.05 4.87 30.42
CA SER A 3 -1.20 5.58 29.45
C SER A 3 -0.27 4.65 28.65
N ILE A 4 0.19 3.56 29.28
CA ILE A 4 0.98 2.50 28.64
C ILE A 4 0.16 1.82 27.53
N LEU A 5 -1.10 1.48 27.81
CA LEU A 5 -2.02 0.86 26.86
C LEU A 5 -2.27 1.78 25.66
N THR A 6 -2.42 3.09 25.91
CA THR A 6 -2.59 4.08 24.85
C THR A 6 -1.36 4.16 23.95
N ILE A 7 -0.15 4.15 24.50
CA ILE A 7 1.10 4.18 23.72
C ILE A 7 1.22 2.93 22.85
N ILE A 8 1.00 1.74 23.43
CA ILE A 8 1.06 0.47 22.69
C ILE A 8 0.06 0.47 21.53
N LEU A 9 -1.18 0.89 21.79
CA LEU A 9 -2.22 0.97 20.77
C LEU A 9 -1.83 1.95 19.65
N SER A 10 -1.27 3.10 20.01
CA SER A 10 -0.83 4.12 19.06
C SER A 10 0.27 3.59 18.13
N VAL A 11 1.25 2.88 18.67
CA VAL A 11 2.33 2.25 17.90
C VAL A 11 1.79 1.16 16.97
N LEU A 12 0.85 0.33 17.46
CA LEU A 12 0.20 -0.69 16.64
C LEU A 12 -0.58 -0.08 15.47
N VAL A 13 -1.35 0.98 15.73
CA VAL A 13 -2.09 1.70 14.68
C VAL A 13 -1.13 2.31 13.67
N LEU A 14 -0.04 2.94 14.11
CA LEU A 14 0.96 3.51 13.22
C LEU A 14 1.62 2.43 12.34
N ALA A 15 2.01 1.31 12.93
CA ALA A 15 2.58 0.18 12.20
C ALA A 15 1.60 -0.39 11.17
N PHE A 16 0.32 -0.51 11.53
CA PHE A 16 -0.74 -0.96 10.64
C PHE A 16 -0.96 0.00 9.47
N VAL A 17 -0.95 1.31 9.71
CA VAL A 17 -1.06 2.33 8.66
C VAL A 17 0.11 2.25 7.70
N ILE A 18 1.34 2.18 8.20
CA ILE A 18 2.54 2.04 7.34
C ILE A 18 2.45 0.77 6.49
N TRP A 19 2.06 -0.35 7.10
CA TRP A 19 1.91 -1.62 6.39
C TRP A 19 0.86 -1.53 5.27
N LEU A 20 -0.27 -0.86 5.51
CA LEU A 20 -1.30 -0.62 4.48
C LEU A 20 -0.76 0.15 3.28
N TYR A 21 0.13 1.12 3.47
CA TYR A 21 0.73 1.89 2.37
C TYR A 21 1.80 1.11 1.59
N ILE A 22 2.45 0.13 2.20
CA ILE A 22 3.44 -0.74 1.54
C ILE A 22 2.75 -1.83 0.70
N LEU A 23 1.55 -2.24 1.09
CA LEU A 23 0.81 -3.32 0.43
C LEU A 23 0.60 -3.09 -1.09
N PRO A 24 0.10 -1.92 -1.55
CA PRO A 24 -0.04 -1.63 -2.98
C PRO A 24 1.28 -1.68 -3.75
N ILE A 25 2.40 -1.30 -3.11
CA ILE A 25 3.73 -1.29 -3.73
C ILE A 25 4.14 -2.73 -4.08
N THR A 26 4.03 -3.63 -3.10
CA THR A 26 4.41 -5.03 -3.27
C THR A 26 3.46 -5.77 -4.20
N MET A 27 2.17 -5.43 -4.18
CA MET A 27 1.17 -5.98 -5.10
C MET A 27 1.41 -5.51 -6.54
N ALA A 28 1.74 -4.24 -6.76
CA ALA A 28 2.07 -3.72 -8.07
C ALA A 28 3.32 -4.38 -8.67
N GLY A 29 4.38 -4.56 -7.87
CA GLY A 29 5.61 -5.20 -8.31
C GLY A 29 5.39 -6.64 -8.80
N LYS A 30 4.52 -7.41 -8.13
CA LYS A 30 4.14 -8.78 -8.56
C LYS A 30 3.40 -8.83 -9.89
N ARG A 31 2.82 -7.71 -10.32
CA ARG A 31 1.95 -7.59 -11.51
C ARG A 31 2.64 -6.86 -12.67
N ASN A 32 3.97 -6.76 -12.64
CA ASN A 32 4.78 -5.99 -13.58
C ASN A 32 4.34 -4.53 -13.69
N ARG A 33 4.06 -3.88 -12.54
CA ARG A 33 3.74 -2.45 -12.49
C ARG A 33 4.69 -1.72 -11.55
N SER A 34 4.96 -0.45 -11.88
CA SER A 34 5.80 0.41 -11.04
C SER A 34 5.19 0.58 -9.65
N GLY A 35 5.85 0.02 -8.63
CA GLY A 35 5.42 0.12 -7.24
C GLY A 35 5.39 1.57 -6.73
N LEU A 36 6.28 2.44 -7.22
CA LEU A 36 6.33 3.85 -6.84
C LEU A 36 5.08 4.61 -7.31
N ILE A 37 4.62 4.36 -8.53
CA ILE A 37 3.39 4.98 -9.05
C ILE A 37 2.19 4.56 -8.19
N TRP A 38 2.11 3.27 -7.85
CA TRP A 38 1.03 2.75 -7.00
C TRP A 38 1.10 3.24 -5.55
N PHE A 39 2.31 3.49 -5.02
CA PHE A 39 2.47 4.18 -3.75
C PHE A 39 1.88 5.60 -3.80
N LEU A 40 2.19 6.38 -4.84
CA LEU A 40 1.67 7.74 -5.00
C LEU A 40 0.14 7.76 -5.17
N ILE A 41 -0.42 6.81 -5.91
CA ILE A 41 -1.88 6.64 -6.03
C ILE A 41 -2.49 6.34 -4.66
N GLY A 42 -1.87 5.44 -3.89
CA GLY A 42 -2.29 5.12 -2.53
C GLY A 42 -2.19 6.33 -1.59
N LEU A 43 -1.15 7.15 -1.74
CA LEU A 43 -0.90 8.35 -0.95
C LEU A 43 -1.92 9.45 -1.20
N VAL A 44 -2.29 9.70 -2.47
CA VAL A 44 -3.23 10.75 -2.86
C VAL A 44 -4.68 10.33 -2.64
N GLY A 45 -5.03 9.08 -2.98
CA GLY A 45 -6.39 8.57 -2.83
C GLY A 45 -6.59 7.87 -1.49
N SER A 46 -6.25 6.58 -1.46
CA SER A 46 -6.09 5.78 -0.23
C SER A 46 -5.41 4.45 -0.60
N PRO A 47 -4.71 3.79 0.34
CA PRO A 47 -4.11 2.48 0.09
C PRO A 47 -5.16 1.44 -0.29
N ILE A 48 -6.38 1.53 0.27
CA ILE A 48 -7.49 0.63 -0.04
C ILE A 48 -7.95 0.83 -1.50
N LEU A 49 -8.11 2.07 -1.96
CA LEU A 49 -8.47 2.35 -3.35
C LEU A 49 -7.38 1.85 -4.31
N ALA A 50 -6.10 2.03 -3.96
CA ALA A 50 -4.99 1.51 -4.77
C ALA A 50 -5.04 -0.03 -4.89
N ILE A 51 -5.34 -0.75 -3.80
CA ILE A 51 -5.52 -2.21 -3.82
C ILE A 51 -6.70 -2.61 -4.71
N LEU A 52 -7.86 -1.94 -4.59
CA LEU A 52 -9.05 -2.22 -5.40
C LEU A 52 -8.79 -1.97 -6.88
N LEU A 53 -8.10 -0.89 -7.22
CA LEU A 53 -7.72 -0.58 -8.59
C LEU A 53 -6.72 -1.60 -9.14
N LEU A 54 -5.71 -2.03 -8.36
CA LEU A 54 -4.82 -3.11 -8.75
C LEU A 54 -5.62 -4.39 -9.03
N LEU A 55 -6.50 -4.78 -8.12
CA LEU A 55 -7.38 -5.95 -8.27
C LEU A 55 -8.24 -5.88 -9.54
N ALA A 56 -8.85 -4.73 -9.82
CA ALA A 56 -9.67 -4.53 -11.00
C ALA A 56 -8.87 -4.55 -12.32
N LEU A 57 -7.65 -4.01 -12.32
CA LEU A 57 -6.84 -3.88 -13.53
C LEU A 57 -6.00 -5.12 -13.84
N GLY A 58 -5.82 -6.04 -12.89
CA GLY A 58 -5.05 -7.26 -13.09
C GLY A 58 -3.58 -7.02 -13.40
N ASP A 59 -2.97 -7.96 -14.11
CA ASP A 59 -1.56 -7.88 -14.52
C ASP A 59 -1.37 -6.85 -15.64
N ALA A 60 -0.23 -6.16 -15.65
CA ALA A 60 0.17 -5.38 -16.82
C ALA A 60 0.91 -6.28 -17.82
N LEU A 61 0.78 -5.93 -19.10
CA LEU A 61 1.72 -6.39 -20.13
C LEU A 61 3.13 -5.92 -19.74
N GLU A 62 4.14 -6.76 -19.97
CA GLU A 62 5.52 -6.56 -19.53
C GLU A 62 5.96 -5.10 -19.63
N GLN A 63 6.45 -4.55 -18.51
CA GLN A 63 7.09 -3.25 -18.54
C GLN A 63 8.37 -3.37 -19.38
N PRO A 64 8.55 -2.57 -20.45
CA PRO A 64 9.79 -2.56 -21.19
C PRO A 64 10.93 -2.29 -20.23
N THR A 65 11.79 -3.28 -20.03
CA THR A 65 13.05 -3.11 -19.32
C THR A 65 13.88 -2.14 -20.13
N ALA A 66 14.02 -0.90 -19.62
CA ALA A 66 14.97 0.06 -20.13
C ALA A 66 16.41 -0.46 -19.93
#